data_AF-A0A2T4JQC3-F1
#
_entry.id   AF-A0A2T4JQC3-F1
#
_cell.length_a   1.000
_cell.length_b   1.000
_cell.length_c   1.000
_cell.angle_alpha   90.00
_cell.angle_beta   90.00
_cell.angle_gamma   90.00
#
_symmetry.space_group_name_H-M   'P 1'
#
loop_
_entity.id
_entity.type
_entity.pdbx_description
1 polymer ?
#
loop_
_entity_poly.entity_id
_entity_poly.type
_entity_poly.pdbx_seq_one_letter_code
_entity_poly.pdbx_strand_id
1 'polypeptide(L)'
;MRRKPGLLRRLLSLNQHRKRFGAKLPAEEADLAAMKRRIIEAGAPKQTRGSEKSLPQHLENLRCEFSGQPELLYVHAELIVLIRRGYRTDESFARLLRLWEAEGDFLCQRLDLRWLVSACDSFAEHHPDPAQRAVAALVSLLTNSVKLYETERFITADVTRPDPARPDPARIDRLQTELVPLFGGLSCFTVGTDDTLRNLYWRLEPFFALKPAGPVLKAAWDRMQTEDTAFARLRALHRRERTAWWSD
;
A
#
# COMPACT_ATOMS: atom_id res chain seq x y z
N MET A 1 17.32 -3.41 18.79
CA MET A 1 17.89 -3.33 17.42
C MET A 1 18.24 -4.73 16.92
N ARG A 2 17.51 -5.30 15.94
CA ARG A 2 17.89 -6.60 15.36
C ARG A 2 19.20 -6.42 14.58
N ARG A 3 20.29 -7.03 15.06
CA ARG A 3 21.60 -7.02 14.39
C ARG A 3 21.46 -7.63 12.99
N LYS A 4 21.77 -6.86 11.93
CA LYS A 4 21.85 -7.40 10.57
C LYS A 4 22.95 -8.48 10.55
N PRO A 5 22.71 -9.66 9.98
CA PRO A 5 23.72 -10.72 9.95
C PRO A 5 24.96 -10.26 9.17
N GLY A 6 26.15 -10.62 9.66
CA GLY A 6 27.42 -10.24 9.05
C GLY A 6 27.58 -10.72 7.60
N LEU A 7 28.44 -10.04 6.84
CA LEU A 7 28.66 -10.24 5.40
C LEU A 7 28.92 -11.71 5.04
N LEU A 8 29.82 -12.38 5.75
CA LEU A 8 30.16 -13.79 5.54
C LEU A 8 28.95 -14.73 5.75
N ARG A 9 28.11 -14.46 6.75
CA ARG A 9 26.92 -15.27 7.04
C ARG A 9 25.81 -15.06 5.99
N ARG A 10 25.74 -13.88 5.38
CA ARG A 10 24.87 -13.62 4.22
C ARG A 10 25.41 -14.33 2.97
N LEU A 11 26.71 -14.20 2.69
CA LEU A 11 27.37 -14.81 1.54
C LEU A 11 27.34 -16.35 1.56
N LEU A 12 27.38 -16.98 2.74
CA LEU A 12 27.34 -18.44 2.88
C LEU A 12 25.93 -18.98 3.15
N SER A 13 24.90 -18.12 3.13
CA SER A 13 23.54 -18.58 3.38
C SER A 13 22.98 -19.30 2.17
N LEU A 14 23.02 -20.64 2.20
CA LEU A 14 22.35 -21.50 1.20
C LEU A 14 20.87 -21.15 1.02
N ASN A 15 20.20 -20.70 2.09
CA ASN A 15 18.82 -20.21 2.03
C ASN A 15 18.67 -18.89 1.26
N GLN A 16 19.65 -17.98 1.32
CA GLN A 16 19.62 -16.75 0.51
C GLN A 16 19.93 -17.05 -0.95
N HIS A 17 20.90 -17.92 -1.22
CA HIS A 17 21.21 -18.37 -2.58
C HIS A 17 20.01 -19.05 -3.24
N ARG A 18 19.35 -19.99 -2.53
CA ARG A 18 18.14 -20.65 -3.04
C ARG A 18 17.01 -19.67 -3.35
N LYS A 19 16.86 -18.60 -2.57
CA LYS A 19 15.84 -17.56 -2.82
C LYS A 19 16.11 -16.71 -4.05
N ARG A 20 17.37 -16.65 -4.53
CA ARG A 20 17.80 -15.84 -5.68
C ARG A 20 18.10 -16.66 -6.93
N PHE A 21 18.13 -17.98 -6.80
CA PHE A 21 18.43 -18.88 -7.91
C PHE A 21 17.41 -18.68 -9.04
N GLY A 22 17.91 -18.49 -10.27
CA GLY A 22 17.09 -18.20 -11.45
C GLY A 22 16.67 -16.73 -11.61
N ALA A 23 17.10 -15.83 -10.71
CA ALA A 23 16.81 -14.40 -10.83
C ALA A 23 17.48 -13.80 -12.07
N LYS A 24 16.71 -13.00 -12.80
CA LYS A 24 17.18 -12.12 -13.86
C LYS A 24 16.49 -10.77 -13.68
N LEU A 25 17.16 -9.69 -14.08
CA LEU A 25 16.49 -8.39 -14.12
C LEU A 25 15.61 -8.31 -15.38
N PRO A 26 14.43 -7.68 -15.30
CA PRO A 26 13.65 -7.33 -16.49
C PRO A 26 14.48 -6.49 -17.46
N ALA A 27 14.23 -6.59 -18.77
CA ALA A 27 14.98 -5.84 -19.78
C ALA A 27 14.96 -4.32 -19.51
N GLU A 28 16.13 -3.68 -19.61
CA GLU A 28 16.33 -2.30 -19.16
C GLU A 28 15.77 -1.24 -20.12
N GLU A 29 15.85 -1.51 -21.44
CA GLU A 29 15.36 -0.64 -22.51
C GLU A 29 14.00 -1.08 -23.04
N ALA A 30 13.19 -1.72 -22.19
CA ALA A 30 11.87 -2.14 -22.61
C ALA A 30 10.99 -0.91 -22.92
N ASP A 31 10.32 -0.92 -24.07
CA ASP A 31 9.32 0.07 -24.45
C ASP A 31 8.16 0.03 -23.44
N LEU A 32 8.14 0.98 -22.50
CA LEU A 32 7.12 1.10 -21.47
C LEU A 32 5.73 1.29 -22.09
N ALA A 33 5.63 1.99 -23.22
CA ALA A 33 4.37 2.16 -23.93
C ALA A 33 3.87 0.83 -24.51
N ALA A 34 4.76 0.00 -25.04
CA ALA A 34 4.41 -1.37 -25.45
C ALA A 34 3.97 -2.23 -24.25
N MET A 35 4.65 -2.14 -23.11
CA MET A 35 4.29 -2.89 -21.90
C MET A 35 2.94 -2.45 -21.30
N LYS A 36 2.54 -1.19 -21.45
CA LYS A 36 1.18 -0.73 -21.07
C LYS A 36 0.08 -1.32 -21.95
N ARG A 37 0.39 -1.64 -23.21
CA ARG A 37 -0.56 -2.21 -24.18
C ARG A 37 -0.58 -3.73 -24.17
N ARG A 38 0.55 -4.38 -23.85
CA ARG A 38 0.64 -5.84 -23.81
C ARG A 38 -0.04 -6.36 -22.56
N ILE A 39 -1.09 -7.16 -22.75
CA ILE A 39 -1.81 -7.81 -21.67
C ILE A 39 -1.20 -9.18 -21.38
N ILE A 40 -1.07 -9.52 -20.10
CA ILE A 40 -0.62 -10.84 -19.68
C ILE A 40 -1.78 -11.82 -19.78
N GLU A 41 -1.57 -12.89 -20.54
CA GLU A 41 -2.52 -14.01 -20.67
C GLU A 41 -1.96 -15.22 -19.92
N ALA A 42 -2.31 -15.35 -18.63
CA ALA A 42 -1.79 -16.39 -17.74
C ALA A 42 -2.91 -17.14 -16.98
N GLY A 43 -4.11 -17.24 -17.59
CA GLY A 43 -5.27 -17.92 -17.02
C GLY A 43 -6.08 -17.06 -16.04
N ALA A 44 -6.82 -17.69 -15.15
CA ALA A 44 -7.65 -16.96 -14.17
C ALA A 44 -6.77 -16.25 -13.13
N PRO A 45 -6.91 -14.93 -12.94
CA PRO A 45 -6.08 -14.19 -12.00
C PRO A 45 -6.32 -14.67 -10.57
N LYS A 46 -5.22 -14.93 -9.85
CA LYS A 46 -5.25 -15.40 -8.46
C LYS A 46 -4.19 -14.71 -7.64
N GLN A 47 -4.61 -14.00 -6.60
CA GLN A 47 -3.69 -13.37 -5.66
C GLN A 47 -2.83 -14.43 -4.94
N THR A 48 -1.52 -14.19 -4.91
CA THR A 48 -0.56 -15.07 -4.26
C THR A 48 -0.60 -14.92 -2.74
N ARG A 49 -0.44 -16.03 -2.00
CA ARG A 49 -0.29 -16.04 -0.54
C ARG A 49 1.10 -16.53 -0.15
N GLY A 50 1.84 -15.67 0.55
CA GLY A 50 3.22 -15.98 0.95
C GLY A 50 4.22 -15.87 -0.20
N SER A 51 5.46 -16.30 0.03
CA SER A 51 6.48 -16.35 -1.01
C SER A 51 6.98 -17.78 -1.21
N GLU A 52 6.88 -18.26 -2.45
CA GLU A 52 7.47 -19.53 -2.84
C GLU A 52 8.98 -19.50 -2.66
N LYS A 53 9.57 -20.60 -2.18
CA LYS A 53 11.03 -20.64 -1.99
C LYS A 53 11.77 -20.51 -3.32
N SER A 54 11.26 -21.17 -4.36
CA SER A 54 11.75 -21.06 -5.74
C SER A 54 11.36 -19.70 -6.31
N LEU A 55 12.34 -18.93 -6.80
CA LEU A 55 12.05 -17.66 -7.47
C LEU A 55 11.31 -17.86 -8.81
N PRO A 56 11.73 -18.78 -9.70
CA PRO A 56 10.96 -19.04 -10.92
C PRO A 56 9.50 -19.37 -10.65
N GLN A 57 9.21 -20.25 -9.67
CA GLN A 57 7.83 -20.57 -9.31
C GLN A 57 7.09 -19.35 -8.74
N HIS A 58 7.79 -18.53 -7.96
CA HIS A 58 7.19 -17.31 -7.43
C HIS A 58 6.83 -16.31 -8.54
N LEU A 59 7.70 -16.15 -9.54
CA LEU A 59 7.46 -15.27 -10.68
C LEU A 59 6.36 -15.81 -11.60
N GLU A 60 6.26 -17.13 -11.78
CA GLU A 60 5.15 -17.75 -12.51
C GLU A 60 3.82 -17.48 -11.80
N ASN A 61 3.75 -17.75 -10.49
CA ASN A 61 2.55 -17.46 -9.70
C ASN A 61 2.20 -15.96 -9.72
N LEU A 62 3.23 -15.10 -9.69
CA LEU A 62 3.06 -13.66 -9.81
C LEU A 62 2.52 -13.26 -11.19
N ARG A 63 3.00 -13.90 -12.26
CA ARG A 63 2.51 -13.65 -13.62
C ARG A 63 1.03 -14.02 -13.74
N CYS A 64 0.60 -15.12 -13.13
CA CYS A 64 -0.83 -15.49 -13.04
C CYS A 64 -1.65 -14.43 -12.29
N GLU A 65 -1.13 -13.85 -11.21
CA GLU A 65 -1.81 -12.77 -10.46
C GLU A 65 -2.09 -11.54 -11.33
N PHE A 66 -1.20 -11.24 -12.29
CA PHE A 66 -1.35 -10.14 -13.25
C PHE A 66 -2.03 -10.53 -14.57
N SER A 67 -2.61 -11.73 -14.66
CA SER A 67 -3.39 -12.12 -15.84
C SER A 67 -4.54 -11.14 -16.10
N GLY A 68 -4.76 -10.76 -17.37
CA GLY A 68 -5.71 -9.72 -17.78
C GLY A 68 -5.24 -8.29 -17.53
N GLN A 69 -4.01 -8.09 -17.04
CA GLN A 69 -3.45 -6.76 -16.75
C GLN A 69 -2.26 -6.42 -17.66
N PRO A 70 -1.94 -5.12 -17.83
CA PRO A 70 -0.75 -4.70 -18.55
C PRO A 70 0.55 -5.29 -17.98
N GLU A 71 1.45 -5.72 -18.87
CA GLU A 71 2.76 -6.30 -18.53
C GLU A 71 3.59 -5.36 -17.65
N LEU A 72 3.43 -4.05 -17.81
CA LEU A 72 4.12 -3.04 -17.01
C LEU A 72 3.87 -3.23 -15.50
N LEU A 73 2.65 -3.63 -15.11
CA LEU A 73 2.30 -3.84 -13.69
C LEU A 73 2.99 -5.07 -13.11
N TYR A 74 3.16 -6.12 -13.91
CA TYR A 74 3.93 -7.29 -13.54
C TYR A 74 5.42 -6.96 -13.38
N VAL A 75 6.00 -6.19 -14.31
CA VAL A 75 7.42 -5.77 -14.22
C VAL A 75 7.67 -4.96 -12.94
N HIS A 76 6.75 -4.06 -12.58
CA HIS A 76 6.78 -3.35 -11.31
C HIS A 76 6.83 -4.32 -10.11
N ALA A 77 5.93 -5.30 -10.08
CA ALA A 77 5.86 -6.30 -9.01
C ALA A 77 7.09 -7.21 -8.96
N GLU A 78 7.63 -7.61 -10.12
CA GLU A 78 8.84 -8.40 -10.25
C GLU A 78 10.05 -7.67 -9.65
N LEU A 79 10.23 -6.39 -9.95
CA LEU A 79 11.31 -5.57 -9.36
C LEU A 79 11.21 -5.53 -7.83
N ILE A 80 10.01 -5.35 -7.27
CA ILE A 80 9.77 -5.40 -5.82
C ILE A 80 10.14 -6.76 -5.24
N VAL A 81 9.78 -7.85 -5.91
CA VAL A 81 10.14 -9.21 -5.48
C VAL A 81 11.66 -9.39 -5.44
N LEU A 82 12.38 -8.90 -6.46
CA LEU A 82 13.85 -8.97 -6.52
C LEU A 82 14.50 -8.17 -5.39
N ILE A 83 14.02 -6.95 -5.13
CA ILE A 83 14.45 -6.10 -4.00
C ILE A 83 14.28 -6.85 -2.68
N ARG A 84 13.08 -7.39 -2.40
CA ARG A 84 12.76 -8.11 -1.16
C ARG A 84 13.56 -9.41 -0.99
N ARG A 85 14.03 -10.01 -2.09
CA ARG A 85 14.94 -11.17 -2.08
C ARG A 85 16.41 -10.78 -2.01
N GLY A 86 16.70 -9.48 -2.04
CA GLY A 86 18.04 -8.91 -2.01
C GLY A 86 18.87 -9.26 -3.25
N TYR A 87 18.22 -9.49 -4.40
CA TYR A 87 18.91 -9.75 -5.65
C TYR A 87 19.21 -8.42 -6.34
N ARG A 88 20.51 -8.12 -6.55
CA ARG A 88 20.99 -6.87 -7.18
C ARG A 88 20.16 -5.65 -6.71
N THR A 89 20.05 -5.47 -5.39
CA THR A 89 19.07 -4.56 -4.77
C THR A 89 19.18 -3.14 -5.31
N ASP A 90 20.39 -2.58 -5.37
CA ASP A 90 20.61 -1.20 -5.82
C ASP A 90 20.16 -1.00 -7.28
N GLU A 91 20.42 -1.99 -8.13
CA GLU A 91 20.04 -1.94 -9.54
C GLU A 91 18.54 -2.23 -9.77
N SER A 92 17.98 -3.18 -9.04
CA SER A 92 16.53 -3.45 -9.05
C SER A 92 15.76 -2.23 -8.59
N PHE A 93 16.27 -1.55 -7.56
CA PHE A 93 15.68 -0.32 -7.04
C PHE A 93 15.85 0.85 -8.02
N ALA A 94 17.01 1.02 -8.65
CA ALA A 94 17.21 2.03 -9.69
C ALA A 94 16.23 1.84 -10.87
N ARG A 95 15.99 0.58 -11.30
CA ARG A 95 14.97 0.26 -12.31
C ARG A 95 13.56 0.57 -11.84
N LEU A 96 13.23 0.27 -10.58
CA LEU A 96 11.94 0.61 -9.98
C LEU A 96 11.72 2.13 -9.96
N LEU A 97 12.73 2.91 -9.57
CA LEU A 97 12.64 4.37 -9.56
C LEU A 97 12.40 4.93 -10.96
N ARG A 98 13.16 4.50 -11.96
CA ARG A 98 12.95 4.95 -13.35
C ARG A 98 11.54 4.62 -13.85
N LEU A 99 11.01 3.45 -13.49
CA LEU A 99 9.64 3.09 -13.83
C LEU A 99 8.61 4.04 -13.20
N TRP A 100 8.81 4.40 -11.93
CA TRP A 100 7.94 5.34 -11.21
C TRP A 100 8.08 6.79 -11.68
N GLU A 101 9.27 7.22 -12.06
CA GLU A 101 9.51 8.54 -12.66
C GLU A 101 8.80 8.68 -14.01
N ALA A 102 8.84 7.63 -14.82
CA ALA A 102 8.22 7.63 -16.16
C ALA A 102 6.70 7.43 -16.13
N GLU A 103 6.19 6.54 -15.28
CA GLU A 103 4.82 6.02 -15.37
C GLU A 103 4.02 6.12 -14.07
N GLY A 104 4.45 6.97 -13.13
CA GLY A 104 3.88 7.07 -11.78
C GLY A 104 2.36 7.29 -11.75
N ASP A 105 1.81 8.12 -12.63
CA ASP A 105 0.37 8.38 -12.69
C ASP A 105 -0.39 7.12 -13.16
N PHE A 106 0.12 6.44 -14.18
CA PHE A 106 -0.44 5.19 -14.67
C PHE A 106 -0.38 4.09 -13.60
N LEU A 107 0.75 3.96 -12.90
CA LEU A 107 0.92 3.01 -11.80
C LEU A 107 -0.06 3.29 -10.66
N CYS A 108 -0.21 4.56 -10.25
CA CYS A 108 -1.19 4.96 -9.24
C CYS A 108 -2.61 4.59 -9.64
N GLN A 109 -2.99 4.79 -10.89
CA GLN A 109 -4.34 4.48 -11.38
C GLN A 109 -4.61 2.97 -11.48
N ARG A 110 -3.59 2.17 -11.84
CA ARG A 110 -3.80 0.78 -12.26
C ARG A 110 -3.40 -0.27 -11.22
N LEU A 111 -2.47 0.03 -10.31
CA LEU A 111 -2.06 -0.92 -9.26
C LEU A 111 -3.09 -0.98 -8.13
N ASP A 112 -3.30 -2.18 -7.60
CA ASP A 112 -4.00 -2.35 -6.32
C ASP A 112 -3.24 -1.67 -5.16
N LEU A 113 -3.93 -1.42 -4.04
CA LEU A 113 -3.34 -0.74 -2.89
C LEU A 113 -2.15 -1.54 -2.29
N ARG A 114 -2.16 -2.87 -2.37
CA ARG A 114 -1.06 -3.71 -1.86
C ARG A 114 0.23 -3.49 -2.64
N TRP A 115 0.17 -3.36 -3.96
CA TRP A 115 1.34 -3.10 -4.79
C TRP A 115 1.82 -1.66 -4.66
N LEU A 116 0.92 -0.69 -4.47
CA LEU A 116 1.30 0.69 -4.10
C LEU A 116 2.08 0.73 -2.78
N VAL A 117 1.55 0.08 -1.73
CA VAL A 117 2.24 0.00 -0.43
C VAL A 117 3.58 -0.72 -0.56
N SER A 118 3.65 -1.77 -1.37
CA SER A 118 4.92 -2.49 -1.59
C SER A 118 5.99 -1.63 -2.29
N ALA A 119 5.59 -0.69 -3.15
CA ALA A 119 6.50 0.30 -3.71
C ALA A 119 6.99 1.28 -2.62
N CYS A 120 6.08 1.79 -1.78
CA CYS A 120 6.44 2.65 -0.64
C CYS A 120 7.35 1.95 0.37
N ASP A 121 7.13 0.67 0.69
CA ASP A 121 8.05 -0.09 1.55
C ASP A 121 9.47 -0.13 0.94
N SER A 122 9.57 -0.25 -0.38
CA SER A 122 10.84 -0.20 -1.10
C SER A 122 11.48 1.20 -1.06
N PHE A 123 10.68 2.27 -1.26
CA PHE A 123 11.17 3.65 -1.15
C PHE A 123 11.64 3.97 0.27
N ALA A 124 10.88 3.58 1.31
CA ALA A 124 11.23 3.82 2.70
C ALA A 124 12.55 3.16 3.11
N GLU A 125 12.89 2.01 2.53
CA GLU A 125 14.13 1.31 2.80
C GLU A 125 15.31 1.80 1.95
N HIS A 126 15.09 2.15 0.68
CA HIS A 126 16.18 2.30 -0.30
C HIS A 126 16.30 3.68 -0.96
N HIS A 127 15.31 4.58 -0.85
CA HIS A 127 15.37 5.88 -1.54
C HIS A 127 16.51 6.76 -0.99
N PRO A 128 17.35 7.41 -1.83
CA PRO A 128 18.46 8.22 -1.34
C PRO A 128 18.01 9.48 -0.58
N ASP A 129 16.92 10.11 -1.01
CA ASP A 129 16.32 11.28 -0.33
C ASP A 129 15.52 10.86 0.93
N PRO A 130 15.89 11.35 2.13
CA PRO A 130 15.16 11.11 3.38
C PRO A 130 13.70 11.57 3.37
N ALA A 131 13.35 12.64 2.64
CA ALA A 131 11.98 13.13 2.58
C ALA A 131 11.05 12.10 1.90
N GLN A 132 11.52 11.49 0.81
CA GLN A 132 10.81 10.41 0.11
C GLN A 132 10.64 9.20 1.01
N ARG A 133 11.68 8.84 1.77
CA ARG A 133 11.60 7.74 2.73
C ARG A 133 10.55 7.99 3.81
N ALA A 134 10.49 9.23 4.31
CA ALA A 134 9.52 9.63 5.33
C ALA A 134 8.09 9.57 4.78
N VAL A 135 7.84 10.15 3.61
CA VAL A 135 6.50 10.11 2.97
C VAL A 135 6.08 8.69 2.66
N ALA A 136 6.98 7.86 2.14
CA ALA A 136 6.69 6.45 1.90
C ALA A 136 6.36 5.69 3.19
N ALA A 137 7.05 6.00 4.30
CA ALA A 137 6.73 5.42 5.59
C ALA A 137 5.35 5.84 6.13
N LEU A 138 4.86 7.04 5.79
CA LEU A 138 3.49 7.47 6.13
C LEU A 138 2.44 6.59 5.43
N VAL A 139 2.67 6.18 4.18
CA VAL A 139 1.77 5.27 3.45
C VAL A 139 1.68 3.91 4.14
N SER A 140 2.84 3.35 4.52
CA SER A 140 2.91 2.08 5.23
C SER A 140 2.26 2.18 6.62
N LEU A 141 2.44 3.30 7.33
CA LEU A 141 1.80 3.53 8.63
C LEU A 141 0.28 3.57 8.49
N LEU A 142 -0.26 4.43 7.62
CA LEU A 142 -1.69 4.57 7.37
C LEU A 142 -2.32 3.22 7.03
N THR A 143 -1.76 2.54 6.03
CA THR A 143 -2.37 1.31 5.51
C THR A 143 -2.28 0.16 6.51
N ASN A 144 -1.16 0.01 7.22
CA ASN A 144 -1.03 -1.06 8.22
C ASN A 144 -1.92 -0.80 9.45
N SER A 145 -2.09 0.46 9.86
CA SER A 145 -3.03 0.82 10.93
C SER A 145 -4.47 0.47 10.55
N VAL A 146 -4.94 0.87 9.36
CA VAL A 146 -6.28 0.53 8.88
C VAL A 146 -6.44 -0.99 8.76
N LYS A 147 -5.48 -1.66 8.12
CA LYS A 147 -5.50 -3.12 7.98
C LYS A 147 -5.55 -3.85 9.32
N LEU A 148 -4.84 -3.37 10.34
CA LEU A 148 -4.87 -3.93 11.69
C LEU A 148 -6.28 -3.84 12.28
N TYR A 149 -6.91 -2.67 12.23
CA TYR A 149 -8.26 -2.48 12.76
C TYR A 149 -9.35 -3.20 11.95
N GLU A 150 -9.25 -3.25 10.61
CA GLU A 150 -10.19 -4.05 9.81
C GLU A 150 -9.99 -5.56 10.06
N THR A 151 -8.76 -6.00 10.34
CA THR A 151 -8.50 -7.39 10.76
C THR A 151 -9.11 -7.68 12.12
N GLU A 152 -8.96 -6.77 13.10
CA GLU A 152 -9.59 -6.87 14.41
C GLU A 152 -11.11 -6.95 14.28
N ARG A 153 -11.71 -6.05 13.50
CA ARG A 153 -13.14 -6.06 13.19
C ARG A 153 -13.59 -7.39 12.54
N PHE A 154 -12.79 -7.95 11.63
CA PHE A 154 -13.10 -9.23 11.00
C PHE A 154 -13.11 -10.39 12.00
N ILE A 155 -12.17 -10.42 12.95
CA ILE A 155 -12.09 -11.51 13.95
C ILE A 155 -13.09 -11.35 15.10
N THR A 156 -13.54 -10.13 15.41
CA THR A 156 -14.50 -9.84 16.48
C THR A 156 -15.93 -9.66 15.98
N ALA A 157 -16.16 -9.71 14.66
CA ALA A 157 -17.50 -9.65 14.08
C ALA A 157 -18.39 -10.77 14.63
N ASP A 158 -19.58 -10.39 15.10
CA ASP A 158 -20.59 -11.34 15.53
C ASP A 158 -21.15 -12.09 14.31
N VAL A 159 -20.77 -13.36 14.19
CA VAL A 159 -21.16 -14.25 13.09
C VAL A 159 -22.68 -14.48 13.03
N THR A 160 -23.39 -14.23 14.13
CA THR A 160 -24.86 -14.36 14.20
C THR A 160 -25.59 -13.09 13.73
N ARG A 161 -24.86 -12.00 13.47
CA ARG A 161 -25.40 -10.73 13.00
C ARG A 161 -24.87 -10.42 11.59
N PRO A 162 -25.62 -10.73 10.52
CA PRO A 162 -25.11 -10.71 9.13
C PRO A 162 -24.96 -9.31 8.50
N ASP A 163 -24.78 -8.25 9.29
CA ASP A 163 -24.65 -6.88 8.78
C ASP A 163 -23.45 -6.22 9.47
N PRO A 164 -22.52 -5.53 8.77
CA PRO A 164 -21.60 -4.61 9.43
C PRO A 164 -22.40 -3.70 10.36
N ALA A 165 -22.19 -3.84 11.67
CA ALA A 165 -23.03 -3.25 12.71
C ALA A 165 -23.57 -1.87 12.31
N ARG A 166 -24.87 -1.83 11.94
CA ARG A 166 -25.55 -0.61 11.51
C ARG A 166 -25.23 0.51 12.52
N PRO A 167 -24.81 1.71 12.06
CA PRO A 167 -24.50 2.80 12.97
C PRO A 167 -25.69 3.08 13.89
N ASP A 168 -25.43 3.11 15.20
CA ASP A 168 -26.42 3.34 16.24
C ASP A 168 -26.69 4.85 16.36
N PRO A 169 -27.89 5.35 15.97
CA PRO A 169 -28.19 6.78 16.00
C PRO A 169 -28.04 7.38 17.39
N ALA A 170 -28.42 6.66 18.45
CA ALA A 170 -28.32 7.17 19.82
C ALA A 170 -26.86 7.39 20.24
N ARG A 171 -25.95 6.53 19.80
CA ARG A 171 -24.50 6.72 20.03
C ARG A 171 -23.94 7.87 19.21
N ILE A 172 -24.40 8.06 17.98
CA ILE A 172 -23.98 9.20 17.13
C ILE A 172 -24.45 10.53 17.75
N ASP A 173 -25.70 10.58 18.21
CA ASP A 173 -26.27 11.77 18.87
C ASP A 173 -25.51 12.11 20.15
N ARG A 174 -25.19 11.09 20.96
CA ARG A 174 -24.36 11.24 22.15
C ARG A 174 -23.00 11.87 21.85
N LEU A 175 -22.35 11.50 20.74
CA LEU A 175 -21.06 12.09 20.33
C LEU A 175 -21.17 13.59 19.99
N GLN A 176 -22.38 14.13 19.75
CA GLN A 176 -22.57 15.56 19.51
C GLN A 176 -22.59 16.38 20.81
N THR A 177 -22.93 15.76 21.94
CA THR A 177 -23.17 16.45 23.21
C THR A 177 -22.19 16.06 24.31
N GLU A 178 -21.52 14.91 24.17
CA GLU A 178 -20.63 14.36 25.18
C GLU A 178 -19.25 14.03 24.61
N LEU A 179 -18.21 14.32 25.40
CA LEU A 179 -16.89 13.76 25.18
C LEU A 179 -16.91 12.29 25.62
N VAL A 180 -16.84 11.38 24.64
CA VAL A 180 -16.73 9.94 24.91
C VAL A 180 -15.24 9.57 24.91
N PRO A 181 -14.66 9.24 26.09
CA PRO A 181 -13.22 9.02 26.21
C PRO A 181 -12.79 7.69 25.55
N LEU A 182 -11.56 7.71 25.04
CA LEU A 182 -10.78 6.56 24.58
C LEU A 182 -9.51 6.43 25.45
N PHE A 183 -8.57 5.60 25.01
CA PHE A 183 -7.29 5.41 25.70
C PHE A 183 -6.42 6.68 25.69
N GLY A 184 -5.55 6.82 26.70
CA GLY A 184 -4.48 7.83 26.70
C GLY A 184 -4.95 9.28 26.67
N GLY A 185 -6.17 9.57 27.12
CA GLY A 185 -6.76 10.93 27.10
C GLY A 185 -7.34 11.36 25.76
N LEU A 186 -7.37 10.46 24.75
CA LEU A 186 -8.09 10.70 23.51
C LEU A 186 -9.60 10.56 23.70
N SER A 187 -10.38 11.01 22.73
CA SER A 187 -11.83 10.82 22.68
C SER A 187 -12.27 10.38 21.29
N CYS A 188 -13.47 9.82 21.19
CA CYS A 188 -14.09 9.49 19.92
C CYS A 188 -14.23 10.75 19.06
N PHE A 189 -14.14 10.57 17.74
CA PHE A 189 -14.51 11.62 16.79
C PHE A 189 -15.95 12.07 17.02
N THR A 190 -16.21 13.36 16.83
CA THR A 190 -17.59 13.87 16.70
C THR A 190 -18.14 13.47 15.33
N VAL A 191 -18.63 12.24 15.22
CA VAL A 191 -19.12 11.66 13.96
C VAL A 191 -20.09 12.63 13.28
N GLY A 192 -19.86 12.92 11.99
CA GLY A 192 -20.67 13.87 11.23
C GLY A 192 -20.07 15.26 11.06
N THR A 193 -19.27 15.75 12.01
CA THR A 193 -18.85 17.17 12.05
C THR A 193 -17.41 17.42 12.49
N ASP A 194 -16.67 16.37 12.87
CA ASP A 194 -15.26 16.45 13.30
C ASP A 194 -14.34 16.95 12.19
N ASP A 195 -13.32 17.74 12.55
CA ASP A 195 -12.35 18.32 11.62
C ASP A 195 -10.95 17.67 11.70
N THR A 196 -10.74 16.70 12.59
CA THR A 196 -9.43 16.08 12.82
C THR A 196 -8.85 15.47 11.55
N LEU A 197 -9.66 14.73 10.77
CA LEU A 197 -9.22 14.12 9.51
C LEU A 197 -9.00 15.17 8.41
N ARG A 198 -9.73 16.28 8.41
CA ARG A 198 -9.49 17.40 7.49
C ARG A 198 -8.17 18.09 7.81
N ASN A 199 -7.93 18.35 9.09
CA ASN A 199 -6.68 18.91 9.57
C ASN A 199 -5.51 17.97 9.27
N LEU A 200 -5.71 16.65 9.31
CA LEU A 200 -4.70 15.68 8.87
C LEU A 200 -4.48 15.78 7.36
N TYR A 201 -5.54 15.81 6.54
CA TYR A 201 -5.45 15.96 5.09
C TYR A 201 -4.59 17.18 4.70
N TRP A 202 -4.85 18.35 5.27
CA TRP A 202 -4.07 19.57 5.01
C TRP A 202 -2.59 19.46 5.39
N ARG A 203 -2.25 18.65 6.42
CA ARG A 203 -0.85 18.39 6.76
C ARG A 203 -0.18 17.42 5.78
N LEU A 204 -0.95 16.54 5.16
CA LEU A 204 -0.46 15.60 4.15
C LEU A 204 -0.34 16.24 2.77
N GLU A 205 -1.19 17.22 2.45
CA GLU A 205 -1.30 17.85 1.13
C GLU A 205 0.03 18.36 0.53
N PRO A 206 0.93 19.04 1.29
CA PRO A 206 2.22 19.48 0.76
C PRO A 206 3.10 18.33 0.26
N PHE A 207 2.90 17.10 0.77
CA PHE A 207 3.68 15.93 0.39
C PHE A 207 3.15 15.22 -0.86
N PHE A 208 1.92 15.50 -1.33
CA PHE A 208 1.34 14.80 -2.47
C PHE A 208 2.09 15.04 -3.78
N ALA A 209 2.77 16.18 -3.92
CA ALA A 209 3.58 16.50 -5.10
C ALA A 209 4.99 15.89 -5.05
N LEU A 210 5.41 15.30 -3.93
CA LEU A 210 6.77 14.81 -3.72
C LEU A 210 7.01 13.46 -4.42
N LYS A 211 7.34 13.46 -5.71
CA LYS A 211 7.51 12.22 -6.50
C LYS A 211 8.79 11.44 -6.13
N PRO A 212 8.75 10.09 -6.04
CA PRO A 212 7.61 9.24 -6.41
C PRO A 212 6.63 8.95 -5.26
N ALA A 213 6.99 9.18 -3.99
CA ALA A 213 6.19 8.69 -2.85
C ALA A 213 4.88 9.47 -2.62
N GLY A 214 4.87 10.77 -2.92
CA GLY A 214 3.75 11.69 -2.74
C GLY A 214 2.48 11.30 -3.49
N PRO A 215 2.55 11.03 -4.81
CA PRO A 215 1.40 10.55 -5.56
C PRO A 215 0.83 9.23 -5.01
N VAL A 216 1.71 8.35 -4.51
CA VAL A 216 1.28 7.09 -3.86
C VAL A 216 0.56 7.38 -2.54
N LEU A 217 1.04 8.33 -1.75
CA LEU A 217 0.36 8.78 -0.53
C LEU A 217 -1.03 9.33 -0.85
N LYS A 218 -1.17 10.16 -1.89
CA LYS A 218 -2.49 10.66 -2.33
C LYS A 218 -3.40 9.51 -2.76
N ALA A 219 -2.91 8.60 -3.60
CA ALA A 219 -3.69 7.45 -4.07
C ALA A 219 -4.13 6.54 -2.91
N ALA A 220 -3.25 6.30 -1.94
CA ALA A 220 -3.58 5.54 -0.75
C ALA A 220 -4.64 6.25 0.11
N TRP A 221 -4.49 7.56 0.34
CA TRP A 221 -5.48 8.36 1.07
C TRP A 221 -6.85 8.30 0.39
N ASP A 222 -6.91 8.55 -0.91
CA ASP A 222 -8.17 8.57 -1.67
C ASP A 222 -8.89 7.22 -1.62
N ARG A 223 -8.14 6.11 -1.67
CA ARG A 223 -8.71 4.76 -1.58
C ARG A 223 -9.29 4.45 -0.20
N MET A 224 -8.74 5.01 0.88
CA MET A 224 -9.39 4.89 2.20
C MET A 224 -10.82 5.46 2.16
N GLN A 225 -11.08 6.46 1.31
CA GLN A 225 -12.37 7.14 1.22
C GLN A 225 -13.42 6.39 0.40
N THR A 226 -13.02 5.36 -0.36
CA THR A 226 -13.88 4.66 -1.32
C THR A 226 -13.95 3.15 -1.08
N GLU A 227 -12.88 2.54 -0.58
CA GLU A 227 -12.87 1.13 -0.19
C GLU A 227 -13.60 0.93 1.16
N ASP A 228 -13.99 -0.30 1.51
CA ASP A 228 -14.67 -0.59 2.79
C ASP A 228 -13.71 -0.47 4.00
N THR A 229 -13.39 0.77 4.35
CA THR A 229 -12.57 1.13 5.50
C THR A 229 -13.35 2.01 6.46
N ALA A 230 -12.85 2.15 7.69
CA ALA A 230 -13.39 3.09 8.67
C ALA A 230 -13.51 4.52 8.12
N PHE A 231 -12.61 4.96 7.22
CA PHE A 231 -12.68 6.29 6.62
C PHE A 231 -13.91 6.45 5.73
N ALA A 232 -14.16 5.52 4.80
CA ALA A 232 -15.33 5.55 3.93
C ALA A 232 -16.64 5.45 4.71
N ARG A 233 -16.68 4.59 5.75
CA ARG A 233 -17.87 4.45 6.61
C ARG A 233 -18.17 5.70 7.43
N LEU A 234 -17.13 6.38 7.95
CA LEU A 234 -17.30 7.66 8.65
C LEU A 234 -17.61 8.82 7.69
N ARG A 235 -17.05 8.79 6.47
CA ARG A 235 -17.40 9.73 5.40
C ARG A 235 -18.89 9.66 5.05
N ALA A 236 -19.45 8.46 4.95
CA ALA A 236 -20.88 8.25 4.66
C ALA A 236 -21.81 8.83 5.74
N LEU A 237 -21.31 9.03 6.96
CA LEU A 237 -22.02 9.66 8.07
C LEU A 237 -21.72 11.16 8.19
N HIS A 238 -20.84 11.70 7.35
CA HIS A 238 -20.43 13.10 7.42
C HIS A 238 -21.51 14.03 6.87
N ARG A 239 -21.77 15.13 7.57
CA ARG A 239 -22.86 16.08 7.25
C ARG A 239 -22.43 17.55 7.22
N ARG A 240 -21.16 17.85 7.53
CA ARG A 240 -20.65 19.22 7.56
C ARG A 240 -19.59 19.41 6.47
N GLU A 241 -19.98 19.96 5.33
CA GLU A 241 -19.09 20.15 4.17
C GLU A 241 -17.78 20.87 4.52
N ARG A 242 -17.84 21.89 5.39
CA ARG A 242 -16.64 22.63 5.83
C ARG A 242 -15.63 21.74 6.54
N THR A 243 -15.97 20.53 7.01
CA THR A 243 -15.03 19.63 7.69
C THR A 243 -14.69 18.38 6.88
N ALA A 244 -15.04 18.36 5.59
CA ALA A 244 -14.68 17.27 4.68
C ALA A 244 -13.16 17.10 4.53
N TRP A 245 -12.71 15.85 4.40
CA TRP A 245 -11.29 15.45 4.29
C TRP A 245 -10.98 14.63 3.03
N TRP A 246 -11.88 14.67 2.06
CA TRP A 246 -11.71 14.07 0.74
C TRP A 246 -11.72 15.17 -0.32
N SER A 247 -11.15 14.87 -1.48
CA SER A 247 -11.39 15.64 -2.70
C SER A 247 -12.68 15.11 -3.34
N ASP A 248 -13.54 16.00 -3.80
CA ASP A 248 -14.67 15.65 -4.68
C ASP A 248 -14.19 15.39 -6.12
#